data_AF-A0A5C6DHW4-F1
#
_entry.id   AF-A0A5C6DHW4-F1
#
_cell.length_a   1.000
_cell.length_b   1.000
_cell.length_c   1.000
_cell.angle_alpha   90.00
_cell.angle_beta   90.00
_cell.angle_gamma   90.00
#
_symmetry.space_group_name_H-M   'P 1'
#
loop_
_entity.id
_entity.type
_entity.pdbx_description
1 polymer ?
#
loop_
_entity_poly.entity_id
_entity_poly.type
_entity_poly.pdbx_seq_one_letter_code
_entity_poly.pdbx_strand_id
1 'polypeptide(L)' 'MNMKKTTLSENSRKALMINIGETAGREIADLITQMAAEIEELRRSKVSVTRIVPGTIESVTMVEEPV' A
#
# COMPACT_ATOMS: atom_id res chain seq x y z
N MET A 1 -7.96 10.71 3.19
CA MET A 1 -7.18 10.62 4.45
C MET A 1 -5.71 10.86 4.13
N ASN A 2 -5.20 12.06 4.40
CA ASN A 2 -3.78 12.39 4.24
C ASN A 2 -2.98 11.76 5.39
N MET A 3 -2.33 10.62 5.15
CA MET A 3 -1.30 10.13 6.06
C MET A 3 -0.06 11.01 5.89
N LYS A 4 0.15 11.91 6.85
CA LYS A 4 1.34 12.76 6.91
C LYS A 4 2.56 11.89 7.22
N LYS A 5 3.61 12.00 6.39
CA LYS A 5 4.97 11.45 6.52
C LYS A 5 5.07 10.01 7.07
N THR A 6 5.33 9.06 6.18
CA THR A 6 5.58 7.63 6.49
C THR A 6 6.95 7.36 7.12
N THR A 7 7.76 8.39 7.36
CA THR A 7 9.11 8.28 7.90
C THR A 7 9.23 9.03 9.22
N LEU A 8 10.03 8.48 10.14
CA LEU A 8 10.42 9.19 11.35
C LEU A 8 11.12 10.50 11.01
N SER A 9 10.82 11.55 11.77
CA SER A 9 11.57 12.80 11.65
C SER A 9 13.00 12.62 12.17
N GLU A 10 13.92 13.46 11.70
CA GLU A 10 15.31 13.42 12.17
C GLU A 10 15.42 13.60 13.69
N ASN A 11 14.59 14.47 14.26
CA ASN A 11 14.52 14.66 15.71
C ASN A 11 14.05 13.40 16.44
N SER A 12 13.08 12.68 15.87
CA SER A 12 12.59 11.41 16.42
C SER A 12 13.67 10.32 16.35
N ARG A 13 14.43 10.25 15.24
CA ARG A 13 15.55 9.31 15.10
C ARG A 13 16.65 9.60 16.12
N LYS A 14 17.02 10.86 16.31
CA LYS A 14 17.98 11.29 17.33
C LYS A 14 17.49 10.99 18.75
N ALA A 15 16.22 11.25 19.03
CA ALA A 15 15.65 10.93 20.34
C ALA A 15 15.71 9.43 20.64
N LEU A 16 15.47 8.55 19.66
CA LEU A 16 15.61 7.10 19.85
C LEU A 16 17.06 6.71 20.16
N MET A 17 18.02 7.24 19.40
CA MET A 17 19.45 6.98 19.62
C MET A 17 19.93 7.45 21.00
N ILE A 18 19.45 8.62 21.47
CA ILE A 18 19.85 9.18 22.76
C ILE A 18 19.20 8.42 23.93
N ASN A 19 17.91 8.07 23.83
CA ASN A 19 17.16 7.54 24.98
C ASN A 19 17.21 6.01 25.10
N ILE A 20 17.37 5.29 23.99
CA ILE A 20 17.43 3.82 23.98
C ILE A 20 18.86 3.32 23.71
N GLY A 21 19.74 4.18 23.21
CA GLY A 21 21.10 3.85 22.80
C GLY A 21 21.22 3.77 21.28
N GLU A 22 22.43 4.02 20.77
CA GLU A 22 22.67 4.21 19.33
C GLU A 22 22.26 2.99 18.49
N THR A 23 22.69 1.80 18.89
CA THR A 23 22.38 0.54 18.20
C THR A 23 20.89 0.24 18.21
N ALA A 24 20.28 0.21 19.40
CA ALA A 24 18.86 -0.12 19.56
C ALA A 24 17.94 0.95 18.92
N GLY A 25 18.28 2.23 19.06
CA GLY A 25 17.54 3.32 18.44
C GLY A 25 17.61 3.28 16.91
N ARG A 26 18.74 2.86 16.35
CA ARG A 26 18.89 2.63 14.91
C ARG A 26 18.06 1.44 14.43
N GLU A 27 18.14 0.30 15.10
CA GLU A 27 17.35 -0.89 14.76
C GLU A 27 15.85 -0.59 14.74
N ILE A 28 15.34 0.10 15.77
CA ILE A 28 13.92 0.48 15.86
C ILE A 28 13.55 1.44 14.71
N ALA A 29 14.37 2.44 14.42
CA ALA A 29 14.09 3.40 13.35
C ALA A 29 14.07 2.74 11.96
N ASP A 30 14.97 1.77 11.75
CA ASP A 30 15.07 1.04 10.50
C ASP A 30 13.90 0.05 10.35
N LEU A 31 13.49 -0.63 11.43
CA LEU A 31 12.30 -1.49 11.46
C LEU A 31 11.02 -0.69 11.14
N ILE A 32 10.82 0.47 11.78
CA ILE A 32 9.66 1.34 11.52
C ILE A 32 9.62 1.79 10.05
N THR A 33 10.79 2.07 9.47
CA THR A 33 10.89 2.47 8.06
C THR A 33 10.47 1.33 7.12
N GLN A 34 10.89 0.09 7.40
CA GLN A 34 10.49 -1.09 6.64
C GLN A 34 8.99 -1.35 6.75
N MET A 35 8.44 -1.29 7.97
CA MET A 35 6.99 -1.45 8.20
C MET A 35 6.17 -0.41 7.45
N ALA A 36 6.63 0.85 7.41
CA ALA A 36 5.94 1.90 6.68
C ALA A 36 5.91 1.63 5.15
N ALA A 37 6.99 1.08 4.60
CA ALA A 37 7.03 0.68 3.19
C ALA A 37 6.08 -0.49 2.90
N GLU A 38 6.04 -1.50 3.77
CA GLU A 38 5.13 -2.64 3.65
C GLU A 38 3.66 -2.22 3.74
N ILE A 39 3.32 -1.31 4.66
CA ILE A 39 1.97 -0.75 4.76
C ILE A 39 1.57 -0.04 3.46
N GLU A 40 2.48 0.72 2.85
CA GLU A 40 2.18 1.42 1.60
C GLU A 40 1.99 0.45 0.43
N GLU A 41 2.77 -0.63 0.38
CA GLU A 41 2.60 -1.70 -0.61
C GLU A 41 1.28 -2.45 -0.43
N LEU A 42 0.90 -2.75 0.81
CA LEU A 42 -0.41 -3.33 1.13
C LEU A 42 -1.56 -2.38 0.76
N ARG A 43 -1.39 -1.07 0.91
CA ARG A 43 -2.39 -0.08 0.49
C ARG A 43 -2.53 -0.02 -1.03
N ARG A 44 -1.43 -0.16 -1.78
CA ARG A 44 -1.45 -0.23 -3.26
C ARG A 44 -2.09 -1.52 -3.77
N SER A 45 -1.82 -2.65 -3.13
CA SER A 45 -2.34 -3.96 -3.55
C SER A 45 -3.81 -4.20 -3.18
N LYS A 46 -4.42 -3.36 -2.32
CA LYS A 46 -5.80 -3.54 -1.83
C LYS A 46 -6.92 -3.19 -2.82
N VAL A 47 -6.75 -3.29 -4.15
CA VAL A 47 -7.91 -3.43 -5.08
C VAL A 47 -7.52 -4.10 -6.41
N SER A 48 -8.03 -5.31 -6.64
CA SER A 48 -8.79 -5.60 -7.85
C SER A 48 -9.89 -6.59 -7.47
N VAL A 49 -10.93 -6.08 -6.80
CA VAL A 49 -12.18 -6.83 -6.68
C VAL A 49 -12.87 -6.69 -8.03
N THR A 50 -12.72 -7.69 -8.89
CA THR A 50 -13.52 -7.78 -10.12
C THR A 50 -14.98 -7.94 -9.69
N ARG A 51 -15.80 -6.92 -9.94
CA ARG A 51 -17.24 -6.98 -9.67
C ARG A 51 -17.84 -8.06 -10.58
N ILE A 52 -18.09 -9.26 -10.04
CA ILE A 52 -18.93 -10.25 -10.72
C ILE A 52 -20.36 -9.73 -10.62
N VAL A 53 -20.91 -9.23 -11.72
CA VAL A 53 -22.34 -8.93 -11.84
C VAL A 53 -23.01 -10.20 -12.37
N PRO A 54 -23.86 -10.90 -11.59
CA PRO A 54 -24.71 -11.95 -12.13
C PRO A 54 -25.83 -11.26 -12.91
N GLY A 55 -25.70 -11.19 -14.23
CA GLY A 55 -26.73 -10.56 -15.07
C GLY A 55 -26.38 -10.55 -16.55
N THR A 56 -27.03 -11.46 -17.28
CA THR A 56 -27.25 -11.51 -18.73
C THR A 56 -26.02 -11.71 -19.63
N ILE A 57 -25.86 -12.95 -20.09
CA ILE A 57 -25.13 -13.27 -21.31
C ILE A 57 -25.95 -12.65 -22.45
N GLU A 58 -25.65 -11.41 -22.82
CA GLU A 58 -26.12 -10.87 -24.09
C GLU A 58 -25.44 -11.68 -25.19
N SER A 59 -26.25 -12.48 -25.89
CA SER A 59 -25.85 -13.21 -27.07
C SER A 59 -25.26 -12.24 -28.07
N VAL A 60 -23.94 -12.30 -28.24
CA VAL A 60 -23.25 -11.70 -29.38
C VAL A 60 -23.63 -12.52 -30.61
N THR A 61 -24.76 -12.21 -31.23
CA THR A 61 -25.07 -12.69 -32.58
C THR A 61 -24.44 -11.72 -33.56
N MET A 62 -23.36 -12.19 -34.18
CA MET A 62 -22.66 -11.48 -35.24
C MET A 62 -23.60 -11.14 -36.39
N VAL A 63 -23.43 -9.93 -36.91
CA VAL A 63 -24.17 -9.38 -38.05
C VAL A 63 -23.59 -9.99 -39.34
N GLU A 64 -24.41 -10.63 -40.16
CA GLU A 64 -24.15 -10.81 -41.60
C GLU A 64 -25.38 -10.33 -42.39
N GLU A 65 -25.25 -9.16 -43.03
CA GLU A 65 -26.00 -8.79 -44.26
C GLU A 65 -25.18 -9.25 -45.48
N PRO A 66 -25.64 -9.11 -46.74
CA PRO A 66 -26.88 -9.56 -47.40
C PRO A 66 -26.57 -10.32 -48.74
N VAL A 67 -27.53 -11.06 -49.31
CA VAL A 67 -27.65 -11.32 -50.78
C VAL A 67 -29.10 -11.52 -51.18
#